data_AF-A0AAQ1HSF0-F1
#
_entry.id   AF-A0AAQ1HSF0-F1
#
_cell.length_a   1.000
_cell.length_b   1.000
_cell.length_c   1.000
_cell.angle_alpha   90.00
_cell.angle_beta   90.00
_cell.angle_gamma   90.00
#
_symmetry.space_group_name_H-M   'P 1'
#
loop_
_entity.id
_entity.type
_entity.pdbx_description
1 polymer ?
#
loop_
_entity_poly.entity_id
_entity_poly.type
_entity_poly.pdbx_seq_one_letter_code
_entity_poly.pdbx_strand_id
1 'polypeptide(L)'
;MRQHSTLVESDKDKIIDRLRDDLWMLRSNLIHLLPYETAQILSSYHGCLSRKDTYQWLDKISEKIIAYAQPLETKASGWGSRTNCPLCGRGADSPYQEGFALPEGLRRHLVGYGNTHQCLFTEVAEYLARDHWRDKFAESERLEREAEQKALVERRSKEVLYQLDPFDGGHLLDEGISYGEKPRHAEDLDWVESRLHFLGMEKKINGNIQGWVDDRETFVVYADVRSAGRINFSVWKKPLPKRPPSNTYRYRLGYFYLLDNWKNNLKSKYESRLPNT
;
A
#
# COMPACT_ATOMS: atom_id res chain seq x y z
N MET A 1 10.29 38.98 22.89
CA MET A 1 9.07 38.19 22.62
C MET A 1 9.29 36.72 22.19
N ARG A 2 10.49 36.26 21.76
CA ARG A 2 10.70 34.84 21.36
C ARG A 2 10.99 33.85 22.48
N GLN A 3 11.35 34.31 23.69
CA GLN A 3 11.73 33.41 24.80
C GLN A 3 10.53 32.80 25.56
N HIS A 4 9.33 33.38 25.47
CA HIS A 4 8.15 32.85 26.16
C HIS A 4 7.50 31.67 25.41
N SER A 5 7.71 31.57 24.08
CA SER A 5 7.15 30.49 23.24
C SER A 5 7.84 29.15 23.51
N THR A 6 9.17 29.16 23.67
CA THR A 6 10.00 27.96 23.84
C THR A 6 9.84 27.30 25.22
N LEU A 7 9.52 28.07 26.26
CA LEU A 7 9.30 27.54 27.61
C LEU A 7 7.94 26.82 27.74
N VAL A 8 6.89 27.36 27.11
CA VAL A 8 5.56 26.75 27.08
C VAL A 8 5.54 25.47 26.23
N GLU A 9 6.37 25.40 25.20
CA GLU A 9 6.54 24.21 24.35
C GLU A 9 7.27 23.09 25.12
N SER A 10 8.34 23.44 25.86
CA SER A 10 9.08 22.49 26.71
C SER A 10 8.24 21.86 27.83
N ASP A 11 7.30 22.59 28.43
CA ASP A 11 6.42 22.03 29.47
C ASP A 11 5.33 21.12 28.88
N LYS A 12 4.88 21.39 27.65
CA LYS A 12 3.96 20.50 26.93
C LYS A 12 4.63 19.18 26.57
N ASP A 13 5.87 19.22 26.08
CA ASP A 13 6.61 18.01 25.72
C ASP A 13 6.80 17.10 26.93
N LYS A 14 7.17 17.65 28.10
CA LYS A 14 7.27 16.89 29.35
C LYS A 14 5.95 16.26 29.78
N ILE A 15 4.82 16.97 29.60
CA ILE A 15 3.49 16.43 29.91
C ILE A 15 3.15 15.28 28.95
N ILE A 16 3.45 15.45 27.66
CA ILE A 16 3.23 14.42 26.65
C ILE A 16 4.05 13.17 26.96
N ASP A 17 5.32 13.32 27.31
CA ASP A 17 6.19 12.19 27.66
C ASP A 17 5.69 11.47 28.91
N ARG A 18 5.31 12.20 29.97
CA ARG A 18 4.71 11.58 31.16
C ARG A 18 3.43 10.81 30.82
N LEU A 19 2.53 11.40 30.04
CA LEU A 19 1.28 10.74 29.65
C LEU A 19 1.53 9.49 28.79
N ARG A 20 2.59 9.49 27.98
CA ARG A 20 3.02 8.30 27.23
C ARG A 20 3.50 7.20 28.15
N ASP A 21 4.34 7.53 29.14
CA ASP A 21 4.83 6.58 30.13
C ASP A 21 3.68 5.98 30.96
N ASP A 22 2.77 6.82 31.45
CA ASP A 22 1.59 6.39 32.21
C ASP A 22 0.69 5.47 31.38
N LEU A 23 0.47 5.81 30.11
CA LEU A 23 -0.34 5.01 29.19
C LEU A 23 0.35 3.68 28.83
N TRP A 24 1.68 3.69 28.68
CA TRP A 24 2.47 2.48 28.46
C TRP A 24 2.39 1.56 29.68
N MET A 25 2.56 2.10 30.89
CA MET A 25 2.44 1.35 32.14
C MET A 25 1.04 0.75 32.30
N LEU A 26 -0.02 1.52 32.03
CA LEU A 26 -1.40 1.04 32.11
C LEU A 26 -1.64 -0.13 31.14
N ARG A 27 -1.16 -0.02 29.91
CA ARG A 27 -1.25 -1.07 28.89
C ARG A 27 -0.47 -2.32 29.29
N SER A 28 0.75 -2.15 29.79
CA SER A 28 1.57 -3.26 30.28
C SER A 28 0.87 -3.96 31.44
N ASN A 29 0.35 -3.22 32.41
CA ASN A 29 -0.37 -3.76 33.56
C ASN A 29 -1.62 -4.54 33.15
N LEU A 30 -2.37 -4.06 32.14
CA LEU A 30 -3.54 -4.79 31.60
C LEU A 30 -3.15 -6.19 31.11
N ILE A 31 -2.03 -6.34 30.41
CA ILE A 31 -1.54 -7.65 29.96
C ILE A 31 -1.16 -8.55 31.15
N HIS A 32 -0.54 -7.98 32.18
CA HIS A 32 -0.13 -8.72 33.38
C HIS A 32 -1.29 -9.14 34.30
N LEU A 33 -2.52 -8.66 34.06
CA LEU A 33 -3.72 -9.17 34.74
C LEU A 33 -4.18 -10.54 34.19
N LEU A 34 -3.71 -10.93 33.01
CA LEU A 34 -4.02 -12.23 32.42
C LEU A 34 -3.20 -13.35 33.07
N PRO A 35 -3.63 -14.61 32.95
CA PRO A 35 -2.81 -15.77 33.32
C PRO A 35 -1.43 -15.70 32.66
N TYR A 36 -0.41 -16.16 33.40
CA TYR A 36 1.00 -16.02 33.02
C TYR A 36 1.29 -16.52 31.59
N GLU A 37 0.77 -17.68 31.22
CA GLU A 37 0.98 -18.28 29.90
C GLU A 37 0.43 -17.39 28.79
N THR A 38 -0.71 -16.75 29.04
CA THR A 38 -1.37 -15.87 28.09
C THR A 38 -0.65 -14.53 27.98
N ALA A 39 -0.23 -13.95 29.11
CA ALA A 39 0.58 -12.75 29.14
C ALA A 39 1.91 -12.95 28.39
N GLN A 40 2.55 -14.11 28.54
CA GLN A 40 3.76 -14.48 27.78
C GLN A 40 3.50 -14.55 26.27
N ILE A 41 2.39 -15.18 25.84
CA ILE A 41 2.03 -15.24 24.42
C ILE A 41 1.87 -13.82 23.86
N LEU A 42 1.13 -12.96 24.55
CA LEU A 42 0.90 -11.57 24.15
C LEU A 42 2.16 -10.70 24.22
N SER A 43 3.16 -11.09 25.03
CA SER A 43 4.45 -10.36 25.16
C SER A 43 5.55 -10.89 24.22
N SER A 44 5.26 -11.90 23.40
CA SER A 44 6.26 -12.53 22.52
C SER A 44 6.76 -11.64 21.37
N TYR A 45 6.19 -10.44 21.19
CA TYR A 45 6.59 -9.46 20.18
C TYR A 45 8.04 -8.98 20.33
N HIS A 46 8.63 -9.10 21.52
CA HIS A 46 10.05 -8.80 21.75
C HIS A 46 10.99 -9.66 20.88
N GLY A 47 10.55 -10.87 20.51
CA GLY A 47 11.28 -11.79 19.65
C GLY A 47 11.22 -11.46 18.16
N CYS A 48 10.41 -10.48 17.72
CA CYS A 48 10.38 -10.07 16.32
C CYS A 48 11.67 -9.30 15.95
N LEU A 49 12.33 -9.75 14.87
CA LEU A 49 13.59 -9.19 14.40
C LEU A 49 13.41 -8.34 13.14
N SER A 50 12.27 -8.47 12.46
CA SER A 50 11.95 -7.71 11.25
C SER A 50 10.48 -7.33 11.20
N ARG A 51 10.12 -6.37 10.33
CA ARG A 51 8.72 -6.01 10.05
C ARG A 51 7.92 -7.20 9.54
N LYS A 52 8.53 -8.08 8.74
CA LYS A 52 7.89 -9.30 8.24
C LYS A 52 7.46 -10.21 9.40
N ASP A 53 8.29 -10.33 10.44
CA ASP A 53 7.95 -11.12 11.64
C ASP A 53 6.76 -10.53 12.38
N THR A 54 6.61 -9.20 12.39
CA THR A 54 5.49 -8.52 13.05
C THR A 54 4.14 -8.87 12.43
N TYR A 55 4.07 -9.00 11.09
CA TYR A 55 2.85 -9.39 10.41
C TYR A 55 2.43 -10.82 10.73
N GLN A 56 3.41 -11.71 10.94
CA GLN A 56 3.14 -13.10 11.30
C GLN A 56 2.86 -13.29 12.79
N TRP A 57 3.35 -12.38 13.63
CA TRP A 57 3.27 -12.51 15.08
C TRP A 57 1.83 -12.57 15.58
N LEU A 58 0.98 -11.63 15.13
CA LEU A 58 -0.43 -11.57 15.54
C LEU A 58 -1.21 -12.83 15.14
N ASP A 59 -0.90 -13.39 13.98
CA ASP A 59 -1.51 -14.64 13.52
C ASP A 59 -1.08 -15.82 14.40
N LYS A 60 0.22 -15.92 14.70
CA LYS A 60 0.79 -16.97 15.57
C LYS A 60 0.25 -16.91 17.00
N ILE A 61 0.12 -15.73 17.59
CA ILE A 61 -0.46 -15.62 18.95
C ILE A 61 -1.95 -15.97 18.93
N SER A 62 -2.67 -15.58 17.87
CA SER A 62 -4.09 -15.90 17.72
C SER A 62 -4.31 -17.40 17.66
N GLU A 63 -3.47 -18.14 16.94
CA GLU A 63 -3.50 -19.61 16.89
C GLU A 63 -3.31 -20.24 18.25
N LYS A 64 -2.31 -19.76 19.01
CA LYS A 64 -2.06 -20.23 20.38
C LYS A 64 -3.27 -19.97 21.27
N ILE A 65 -3.87 -18.78 21.20
CA ILE A 65 -5.03 -18.40 22.02
C ILE A 65 -6.26 -19.25 21.65
N ILE A 66 -6.50 -19.48 20.36
CA ILE A 66 -7.60 -20.33 19.88
C ILE A 66 -7.46 -21.76 20.40
N ALA A 67 -6.23 -22.29 20.51
CA ALA A 67 -5.99 -23.63 21.03
C ALA A 67 -6.39 -23.80 22.51
N TYR A 68 -6.45 -22.71 23.29
CA TYR A 68 -6.94 -22.72 24.69
C TYR A 68 -8.44 -22.49 24.81
N ALA A 69 -9.13 -22.14 23.72
CA ALA A 69 -10.54 -21.77 23.78
C ALA A 69 -11.43 -23.00 24.00
N GLN A 70 -12.26 -22.95 25.03
CA GLN A 70 -13.20 -24.02 25.35
C GLN A 70 -14.54 -23.79 24.62
N PRO A 71 -15.08 -24.78 23.89
CA PRO A 71 -16.40 -24.67 23.29
C PRO A 71 -17.49 -24.45 24.35
N LEU A 72 -18.50 -23.65 24.03
CA LEU A 72 -19.70 -23.49 24.84
C LEU A 72 -20.53 -24.78 24.78
N GLU A 73 -21.11 -25.18 25.92
CA GLU A 73 -21.95 -26.39 26.05
C GLU A 73 -23.33 -26.26 25.39
N THR A 74 -23.72 -25.05 24.98
CA THR A 74 -25.00 -24.78 24.32
C THR A 74 -25.18 -25.67 23.10
N LYS A 75 -26.35 -26.33 22.99
CA LYS A 75 -26.72 -27.22 21.88
C LYS A 75 -26.17 -26.69 20.58
N ALA A 76 -25.27 -27.46 19.97
CA ALA A 76 -24.60 -27.13 18.72
C ALA A 76 -25.61 -26.46 17.77
N SER A 77 -25.49 -25.14 17.62
CA SER A 77 -26.17 -24.46 16.52
C SER A 77 -25.75 -25.19 15.24
N GLY A 78 -26.61 -25.31 14.23
CA GLY A 78 -26.26 -25.98 12.96
C GLY A 78 -25.05 -25.38 12.22
N TRP A 79 -24.41 -24.37 12.80
CA TRP A 79 -23.30 -23.56 12.30
C TRP A 79 -21.95 -23.87 12.96
N GLY A 80 -21.85 -24.93 13.78
CA GLY A 80 -20.59 -25.39 14.39
C GLY A 80 -20.38 -24.96 15.85
N SER A 81 -19.22 -25.32 16.41
CA SER A 81 -18.84 -25.01 17.79
C SER A 81 -18.54 -23.52 17.95
N ARG A 82 -18.90 -22.97 19.12
CA ARG A 82 -18.70 -21.56 19.45
C ARG A 82 -18.01 -21.42 20.80
N THR A 83 -17.34 -20.30 21.03
CA THR A 83 -16.60 -20.02 22.27
C THR A 83 -16.65 -18.54 22.62
N ASN A 84 -16.58 -18.21 23.90
CA ASN A 84 -16.25 -16.84 24.30
C ASN A 84 -14.74 -16.61 24.14
N CYS A 85 -14.31 -15.37 23.91
CA CYS A 85 -12.90 -15.06 23.86
C CYS A 85 -12.25 -15.39 25.22
N PRO A 86 -11.21 -16.25 25.28
CA PRO A 86 -10.58 -16.62 26.54
C PRO A 86 -9.82 -15.46 27.19
N LEU A 87 -9.58 -14.37 26.46
CA LEU A 87 -8.91 -13.18 26.98
C LEU A 87 -9.90 -12.20 27.62
N CYS A 88 -10.89 -11.75 26.85
CA CYS A 88 -11.81 -10.70 27.29
C CYS A 88 -13.15 -11.22 27.80
N GLY A 89 -13.40 -12.53 27.72
CA GLY A 89 -14.66 -13.16 28.11
C GLY A 89 -15.86 -12.83 27.22
N ARG A 90 -15.70 -11.96 26.20
CA ARG A 90 -16.80 -11.53 25.32
C ARG A 90 -17.13 -12.59 24.28
N GLY A 91 -18.39 -12.63 23.87
CA GLY A 91 -18.88 -13.37 22.71
C GLY A 91 -19.22 -12.43 21.54
N ALA A 92 -19.87 -12.97 20.50
CA ALA A 92 -20.40 -12.15 19.43
C ALA A 92 -21.51 -11.23 19.95
N ASP A 93 -21.58 -10.01 19.42
CA ASP A 93 -22.59 -9.00 19.77
C ASP A 93 -23.89 -9.24 19.00
N SER A 94 -24.49 -10.43 19.19
CA SER A 94 -25.74 -10.81 18.54
C SER A 94 -26.69 -11.41 19.57
N PRO A 95 -27.95 -10.92 19.64
CA PRO A 95 -28.95 -11.49 20.56
C PRO A 95 -29.36 -12.92 20.16
N TYR A 96 -28.98 -13.38 18.97
CA TYR A 96 -29.32 -14.71 18.45
C TYR A 96 -28.16 -15.71 18.50
N GLN A 97 -26.95 -15.27 18.83
CA GLN A 97 -25.76 -16.12 18.81
C GLN A 97 -24.87 -15.83 20.00
N GLU A 98 -24.63 -16.84 20.83
CA GLU A 98 -23.66 -16.76 21.91
C GLU A 98 -22.26 -17.15 21.41
N GLY A 99 -21.24 -16.40 21.83
CA GLY A 99 -19.84 -16.67 21.48
C GLY A 99 -19.47 -16.42 20.01
N PHE A 100 -18.19 -16.57 19.70
CA PHE A 100 -17.62 -16.53 18.36
C PHE A 100 -17.56 -17.94 17.74
N ALA A 101 -17.73 -18.05 16.42
CA ALA A 101 -17.54 -19.31 15.71
C ALA A 101 -16.08 -19.78 15.77
N LEU A 102 -15.85 -21.07 16.02
CA LEU A 102 -14.51 -21.66 16.05
C LEU A 102 -14.09 -22.22 14.66
N PRO A 103 -12.82 -22.06 14.25
CA PRO A 103 -11.80 -21.17 14.82
C PRO A 103 -11.89 -19.72 14.28
N GLU A 104 -12.51 -19.55 13.12
CA GLU A 104 -12.36 -18.36 12.29
C GLU A 104 -13.04 -17.11 12.86
N GLY A 105 -14.21 -17.26 13.50
CA GLY A 105 -14.88 -16.15 14.16
C GLY A 105 -14.05 -15.60 15.33
N LEU A 106 -13.44 -16.48 16.13
CA LEU A 106 -12.54 -16.08 17.20
C LEU A 106 -11.26 -15.44 16.65
N ARG A 107 -10.68 -15.99 15.57
CA ARG A 107 -9.50 -15.39 14.91
C ARG A 107 -9.79 -13.95 14.47
N ARG A 108 -10.93 -13.70 13.83
CA ARG A 108 -11.34 -12.35 13.39
C ARG A 108 -11.44 -11.37 14.54
N HIS A 109 -11.98 -11.79 15.68
CA HIS A 109 -12.02 -10.98 16.88
C HIS A 109 -10.62 -10.71 17.46
N LEU A 110 -9.73 -11.70 17.51
CA LEU A 110 -8.37 -11.51 18.03
C LEU A 110 -7.54 -10.55 17.15
N VAL A 111 -7.71 -10.65 15.82
CA VAL A 111 -6.94 -9.89 14.82
C VAL A 111 -7.61 -8.56 14.44
N GLY A 112 -8.90 -8.37 14.72
CA GLY A 112 -9.66 -7.18 14.28
C GLY A 112 -10.00 -7.19 12.78
N TYR A 113 -10.15 -8.37 12.17
CA TYR A 113 -10.46 -8.50 10.74
C TYR A 113 -11.96 -8.62 10.46
N GLY A 114 -12.40 -8.19 9.28
CA GLY A 114 -13.78 -8.42 8.79
C GLY A 114 -14.86 -7.63 9.54
N ASN A 115 -14.60 -6.34 9.83
CA ASN A 115 -15.52 -5.44 10.54
C ASN A 115 -15.93 -5.94 11.94
N THR A 116 -15.03 -6.66 12.62
CA THR A 116 -15.24 -7.15 13.99
C THR A 116 -14.42 -6.28 14.95
N HIS A 117 -14.98 -5.95 16.12
CA HIS A 117 -14.21 -5.29 17.18
C HIS A 117 -13.07 -6.19 17.64
N GLN A 118 -11.85 -5.65 17.64
CA GLN A 118 -10.68 -6.38 18.10
C GLN A 118 -10.79 -6.67 19.61
N CYS A 119 -10.24 -7.80 20.05
CA CYS A 119 -10.09 -8.08 21.47
C CYS A 119 -9.20 -7.01 22.13
N LEU A 120 -9.68 -6.44 23.25
CA LEU A 120 -8.96 -5.40 23.99
C LEU A 120 -7.52 -5.82 24.31
N PHE A 121 -7.30 -7.07 24.70
CA PHE A 121 -5.97 -7.56 25.10
C PHE A 121 -5.01 -7.73 23.92
N THR A 122 -5.49 -8.20 22.76
CA THR A 122 -4.64 -8.28 21.56
C THR A 122 -4.39 -6.90 20.98
N GLU A 123 -5.37 -6.00 21.01
CA GLU A 123 -5.20 -4.60 20.62
C GLU A 123 -4.13 -3.91 21.49
N VAL A 124 -4.21 -4.07 22.82
CA VAL A 124 -3.21 -3.53 23.75
C VAL A 124 -1.82 -4.12 23.50
N ALA A 125 -1.73 -5.44 23.28
CA ALA A 125 -0.47 -6.10 22.95
C ALA A 125 0.12 -5.56 21.63
N GLU A 126 -0.72 -5.33 20.62
CA GLU A 126 -0.29 -4.69 19.37
C GLU A 126 0.21 -3.27 19.57
N TYR A 127 -0.44 -2.46 20.42
CA TYR A 127 0.05 -1.11 20.71
C TYR A 127 1.43 -1.14 21.36
N LEU A 128 1.63 -2.01 22.36
CA LEU A 128 2.94 -2.20 23.01
C LEU A 128 4.00 -2.68 22.02
N ALA A 129 3.64 -3.64 21.16
CA ALA A 129 4.52 -4.18 20.14
C ALA A 129 4.94 -3.11 19.12
N ARG A 130 3.99 -2.33 18.60
CA ARG A 130 4.25 -1.23 17.66
C ARG A 130 5.17 -0.17 18.25
N ASP A 131 5.00 0.14 19.54
CA ASP A 131 5.86 1.11 20.22
C ASP A 131 7.28 0.56 20.41
N HIS A 132 7.41 -0.70 20.84
CA HIS A 132 8.71 -1.39 20.93
C HIS A 132 9.46 -1.43 19.60
N TRP A 133 8.74 -1.69 18.50
CA TRP A 133 9.33 -1.80 17.17
C TRP A 133 9.61 -0.46 16.50
N ARG A 134 8.93 0.62 16.92
CA ARG A 134 9.07 1.95 16.31
C ARG A 134 10.53 2.35 16.24
N ASP A 135 11.23 2.34 17.37
CA ASP A 135 12.62 2.76 17.42
C ASP A 135 13.56 1.63 16.94
N LYS A 136 13.19 0.38 17.23
CA LYS A 136 13.99 -0.80 16.87
C LYS A 136 14.18 -0.94 15.36
N PHE A 137 13.16 -0.63 14.56
CA PHE A 137 13.22 -0.77 13.10
C PHE A 137 13.37 0.56 12.37
N ALA A 138 13.18 1.71 13.02
CA ALA A 138 13.26 3.02 12.37
C ALA A 138 14.59 3.24 11.66
N GLU A 139 15.71 2.91 12.31
CA GLU A 139 17.04 3.11 11.73
C GLU A 139 17.25 2.19 10.51
N SER A 140 16.94 0.90 10.62
CA SER A 140 17.07 -0.04 9.50
C SER A 140 16.16 0.32 8.34
N GLU A 141 14.92 0.74 8.60
CA GLU A 141 13.97 1.18 7.57
C GLU A 141 14.40 2.50 6.93
N ARG A 142 15.06 3.39 7.67
CA ARG A 142 15.64 4.62 7.10
C ARG A 142 16.80 4.27 6.17
N LEU A 143 17.73 3.43 6.62
CA LEU A 143 18.88 2.99 5.82
C LEU A 143 18.44 2.25 4.55
N GLU A 144 17.43 1.37 4.66
CA GLU A 144 16.85 0.67 3.50
C GLU A 144 16.22 1.65 2.51
N ARG A 145 15.37 2.58 2.98
CA ARG A 145 14.78 3.63 2.13
C ARG A 145 15.83 4.54 1.48
N GLU A 146 16.86 4.92 2.21
CA GLU A 146 17.97 5.72 1.68
C GLU A 146 18.75 4.95 0.61
N ALA A 147 18.99 3.65 0.83
CA ALA A 147 19.62 2.78 -0.16
C ALA A 147 18.76 2.58 -1.40
N GLU A 148 17.46 2.32 -1.25
CA GLU A 148 16.48 2.21 -2.32
C GLU A 148 16.39 3.51 -3.12
N GLN A 149 16.31 4.66 -2.43
CA GLN A 149 16.25 5.97 -3.07
C GLN A 149 17.55 6.26 -3.84
N LYS A 150 18.71 5.94 -3.26
CA LYS A 150 20.01 6.11 -3.92
C LYS A 150 20.12 5.22 -5.16
N ALA A 151 19.71 3.96 -5.04
CA ALA A 151 19.66 3.04 -6.17
C ALA A 151 18.69 3.54 -7.26
N LEU A 152 17.51 4.04 -6.89
CA LEU A 152 16.55 4.62 -7.83
C LEU A 152 17.11 5.85 -8.55
N VAL A 153 17.75 6.77 -7.83
CA VAL A 153 18.41 7.95 -8.42
C VAL A 153 19.51 7.53 -9.39
N GLU A 154 20.33 6.56 -8.99
CA GLU A 154 21.40 6.02 -9.84
C GLU A 154 20.82 5.38 -11.11
N ARG A 155 19.79 4.53 -10.99
CA ARG A 155 19.07 3.93 -12.12
C ARG A 155 18.50 5.01 -13.05
N ARG A 156 17.78 5.98 -12.51
CA ARG A 156 17.19 7.09 -13.28
C ARG A 156 18.22 7.98 -13.98
N SER A 157 19.49 7.96 -13.55
CA SER A 157 20.58 8.67 -14.22
C SER A 157 21.24 7.90 -15.37
N LYS A 158 21.13 6.57 -15.38
CA LYS A 158 21.81 5.68 -16.34
C LYS A 158 20.86 5.05 -17.35
N GLU A 159 19.63 4.74 -16.92
CA GLU A 159 18.63 4.06 -17.72
C GLU A 159 17.80 5.06 -18.53
N VAL A 160 17.15 4.54 -19.58
CA VAL A 160 16.20 5.29 -20.40
C VAL A 160 14.90 5.47 -19.61
N LEU A 161 14.44 6.71 -19.52
CA LEU A 161 13.17 7.08 -18.91
C LEU A 161 12.10 7.28 -19.98
N TYR A 162 10.87 6.90 -19.67
CA TYR A 162 9.74 6.98 -20.59
C TYR A 162 8.81 8.11 -20.15
N GLN A 163 8.62 9.09 -21.04
CA GLN A 163 7.68 10.19 -20.83
C GLN A 163 6.26 9.75 -21.18
N LEU A 164 5.38 9.75 -20.19
CA LEU A 164 4.01 9.24 -20.30
C LEU A 164 2.96 10.34 -20.34
N ASP A 165 3.36 11.54 -19.95
CA ASP A 165 2.53 12.72 -19.89
C ASP A 165 3.38 14.01 -20.04
N PRO A 166 2.76 15.18 -20.28
CA PRO A 166 3.50 16.40 -20.59
C PRO A 166 4.19 17.06 -19.39
N PHE A 167 3.93 16.59 -18.17
CA PHE A 167 4.39 17.22 -16.92
C PHE A 167 5.34 16.35 -16.11
N ASP A 168 5.38 15.05 -16.38
CA ASP A 168 6.25 14.09 -15.72
C ASP A 168 7.70 14.16 -16.23
N GLY A 169 8.64 13.85 -15.33
CA GLY A 169 10.08 13.77 -15.58
C GLY A 169 10.54 12.42 -16.15
N GLY A 170 9.61 11.60 -16.61
CA GLY A 170 9.84 10.26 -17.14
C GLY A 170 9.88 9.20 -16.05
N HIS A 171 9.62 7.96 -16.43
CA HIS A 171 9.62 6.81 -15.54
C HIS A 171 10.52 5.69 -16.07
N LEU A 172 11.09 4.89 -15.17
CA LEU A 172 11.79 3.67 -15.56
C LEU A 172 10.80 2.67 -16.20
N LEU A 173 11.36 1.67 -16.89
CA LEU A 173 10.59 0.65 -17.60
C LEU A 173 9.68 -0.15 -16.65
N ASP A 174 10.08 -0.34 -15.40
CA ASP A 174 9.38 -1.10 -14.35
C ASP A 174 8.61 -0.22 -13.34
N GLU A 175 8.75 1.10 -13.43
CA GLU A 175 8.26 2.04 -12.41
C GLU A 175 6.74 2.30 -12.54
N GLY A 176 5.97 2.09 -11.47
CA GLY A 176 4.55 2.44 -11.46
C GLY A 176 3.65 1.57 -12.35
N ILE A 177 4.10 0.38 -12.73
CA ILE A 177 3.28 -0.62 -13.44
C ILE A 177 2.20 -1.18 -12.51
N SER A 178 0.96 -1.28 -12.99
CA SER A 178 -0.17 -1.74 -12.17
C SER A 178 -0.01 -3.18 -11.68
N TYR A 179 -0.67 -3.52 -10.57
CA TYR A 179 -0.72 -4.87 -10.04
C TYR A 179 -1.20 -5.89 -11.08
N GLY A 180 -0.39 -6.92 -11.35
CA GLY A 180 -0.67 -7.99 -12.31
C GLY A 180 -0.13 -7.73 -13.73
N GLU A 181 0.33 -6.51 -14.04
CA GLU A 181 1.06 -6.22 -15.27
C GLU A 181 2.55 -6.53 -15.09
N LYS A 182 3.20 -6.92 -16.18
CA LYS A 182 4.65 -7.14 -16.22
C LYS A 182 5.29 -6.03 -17.04
N PRO A 183 6.48 -5.53 -16.62
CA PRO A 183 7.29 -4.70 -17.49
C PRO A 183 7.59 -5.45 -18.79
N ARG A 184 7.56 -4.71 -19.89
CA ARG A 184 7.92 -5.19 -21.21
C ARG A 184 9.41 -5.55 -21.23
N HIS A 185 9.75 -6.60 -21.95
CA HIS A 185 11.14 -6.99 -22.16
C HIS A 185 11.84 -6.06 -23.15
N ALA A 186 13.15 -5.90 -23.02
CA ALA A 186 13.91 -4.96 -23.86
C ALA A 186 13.84 -5.35 -25.35
N GLU A 187 13.80 -6.64 -25.64
CA GLU A 187 13.72 -7.22 -26.97
C GLU A 187 12.38 -6.91 -27.68
N ASP A 188 11.32 -6.66 -26.90
CA ASP A 188 9.99 -6.33 -27.43
C ASP A 188 9.85 -4.83 -27.77
N LEU A 189 10.79 -3.98 -27.34
CA LEU A 189 10.69 -2.53 -27.53
C LEU A 189 10.75 -2.16 -29.01
N ASP A 190 11.68 -2.72 -29.78
CA ASP A 190 11.84 -2.42 -31.21
C ASP A 190 10.55 -2.66 -32.01
N TRP A 191 9.83 -3.72 -31.66
CA TRP A 191 8.54 -4.04 -32.26
C TRP A 191 7.47 -3.00 -31.92
N VAL A 192 7.42 -2.55 -30.65
CA VAL A 192 6.49 -1.49 -30.23
C VAL A 192 6.83 -0.17 -30.89
N GLU A 193 8.11 0.19 -30.98
CA GLU A 193 8.57 1.41 -31.63
C GLU A 193 8.16 1.44 -33.11
N SER A 194 8.38 0.33 -33.82
CA SER A 194 7.93 0.16 -35.20
C SER A 194 6.41 0.32 -35.35
N ARG A 195 5.66 -0.20 -34.37
CA ARG A 195 4.20 -0.10 -34.33
C ARG A 195 3.72 1.32 -34.06
N LEU A 196 4.38 2.07 -33.17
CA LEU A 196 4.06 3.47 -32.89
C LEU A 196 4.37 4.37 -34.08
N HIS A 197 5.47 4.11 -34.77
CA HIS A 197 5.78 4.78 -36.03
C HIS A 197 4.69 4.51 -37.09
N PHE A 198 4.19 3.28 -37.20
CA PHE A 198 3.07 2.95 -38.09
C PHE A 198 1.77 3.70 -37.73
N LEU A 199 1.55 4.02 -36.45
CA LEU A 199 0.43 4.85 -36.00
C LEU A 199 0.64 6.35 -36.28
N GLY A 200 1.82 6.76 -36.77
CA GLY A 200 2.16 8.15 -37.04
C GLY A 200 2.63 8.94 -35.82
N MET A 201 3.06 8.26 -34.76
CA MET A 201 3.64 8.92 -33.59
C MET A 201 5.12 9.24 -33.80
N GLU A 202 5.56 10.36 -33.24
CA GLU A 202 6.94 10.81 -33.29
C GLU A 202 7.67 10.47 -31.99
N LYS A 203 8.88 9.93 -32.12
CA LYS A 203 9.79 9.71 -30.99
C LYS A 203 10.47 11.03 -30.63
N LYS A 204 10.24 11.53 -29.42
CA LYS A 204 10.92 12.70 -28.84
C LYS A 204 11.95 12.23 -27.82
N ILE A 205 13.19 12.68 -27.96
CA ILE A 205 14.30 12.33 -27.07
C ILE A 205 14.84 13.63 -26.45
N ASN A 206 14.95 13.66 -25.13
CA ASN A 206 15.55 14.76 -24.37
C ASN A 206 16.43 14.20 -23.26
N GLY A 207 17.74 14.17 -23.48
CA GLY A 207 18.69 13.49 -22.59
C GLY A 207 18.43 11.99 -22.56
N ASN A 208 18.24 11.41 -21.38
CA ASN A 208 17.87 9.99 -21.21
C ASN A 208 16.35 9.77 -21.17
N ILE A 209 15.54 10.81 -21.35
CA ILE A 209 14.09 10.70 -21.42
C ILE A 209 13.67 10.54 -22.88
N GLN A 210 12.88 9.52 -23.19
CA GLN A 210 12.22 9.33 -24.48
C GLN A 210 10.70 9.29 -24.31
N GLY A 211 9.98 9.85 -25.27
CA GLY A 211 8.52 9.80 -25.32
C GLY A 211 8.05 9.59 -26.75
N TRP A 212 6.87 8.98 -26.89
CA TRP A 212 6.21 8.83 -28.18
C TRP A 212 4.97 9.71 -28.20
N VAL A 213 4.93 10.65 -29.14
CA VAL A 213 3.99 11.75 -29.13
C VAL A 213 3.25 11.86 -30.46
N ASP A 214 1.92 11.95 -30.41
CA ASP A 214 1.09 12.41 -31.53
C ASP A 214 0.60 13.82 -31.21
N ASP A 215 1.19 14.82 -31.88
CA ASP A 215 0.95 16.23 -31.63
C ASP A 215 -0.09 16.79 -32.61
N ARG A 216 -1.31 17.06 -32.11
CA ARG A 216 -2.41 17.61 -32.91
C ARG A 216 -2.62 19.08 -32.59
N GLU A 217 -3.52 19.72 -33.33
CA GLU A 217 -3.84 21.14 -33.12
C GLU A 217 -4.46 21.38 -31.74
N THR A 218 -5.46 20.58 -31.36
CA THR A 218 -6.27 20.78 -30.14
C THR A 218 -5.88 19.87 -28.96
N PHE A 219 -5.11 18.82 -29.19
CA PHE A 219 -4.64 17.89 -28.16
C PHE A 219 -3.28 17.28 -28.50
N VAL A 220 -2.69 16.59 -27.52
CA VAL A 220 -1.47 15.80 -27.69
C VAL A 220 -1.67 14.44 -27.04
N VAL A 221 -1.13 13.39 -27.66
CA VAL A 221 -1.20 12.02 -27.15
C VAL A 221 0.19 11.54 -26.79
N TYR A 222 0.34 10.95 -25.60
CA TYR A 222 1.56 10.28 -25.17
C TYR A 222 1.32 8.77 -25.10
N ALA A 223 2.25 7.97 -25.62
CA ALA A 223 2.18 6.52 -25.51
C ALA A 223 3.10 5.97 -24.40
N ASP A 224 2.53 5.13 -23.55
CA ASP A 224 3.24 4.30 -22.58
C ASP A 224 3.44 2.90 -23.17
N VAL A 225 4.70 2.59 -23.46
CA VAL A 225 5.15 1.32 -24.06
C VAL A 225 5.59 0.28 -23.04
N ARG A 226 5.59 0.64 -21.75
CA ARG A 226 6.30 -0.13 -20.71
C ARG A 226 5.56 -1.38 -20.27
N SER A 227 4.23 -1.43 -20.38
CA SER A 227 3.45 -2.62 -20.03
C SER A 227 3.55 -3.68 -21.13
N ALA A 228 3.81 -4.94 -20.75
CA ALA A 228 3.73 -6.06 -21.68
C ALA A 228 2.28 -6.33 -22.14
N GLY A 229 2.09 -6.66 -23.43
CA GLY A 229 0.80 -7.06 -23.99
C GLY A 229 -0.13 -5.92 -24.42
N ARG A 230 0.23 -4.66 -24.13
CA ARG A 230 -0.52 -3.48 -24.56
C ARG A 230 0.35 -2.24 -24.64
N ILE A 231 -0.14 -1.25 -25.38
CA ILE A 231 0.37 0.13 -25.39
C ILE A 231 -0.73 1.00 -24.83
N ASN A 232 -0.44 1.77 -23.80
CA ASN A 232 -1.39 2.70 -23.22
C ASN A 232 -1.19 4.10 -23.80
N PHE A 233 -2.25 4.89 -23.87
CA PHE A 233 -2.25 6.22 -24.45
C PHE A 233 -2.94 7.20 -23.51
N SER A 234 -2.28 8.32 -23.23
CA SER A 234 -2.84 9.41 -22.46
C SER A 234 -3.07 10.62 -23.37
N VAL A 235 -4.29 11.17 -23.36
CA VAL A 235 -4.68 12.28 -24.25
C VAL A 235 -4.82 13.56 -23.44
N TRP A 236 -4.16 14.63 -23.88
CA TRP A 236 -4.08 15.90 -23.15
C TRP A 236 -4.50 17.08 -24.02
N LYS A 237 -5.32 17.96 -23.45
CA LYS A 237 -5.84 19.16 -24.08
C LYS A 237 -4.75 20.22 -24.27
N LYS A 238 -4.70 20.82 -25.46
CA LYS A 238 -3.87 22.01 -25.74
C LYS A 238 -4.69 23.30 -25.57
N PRO A 239 -4.05 24.44 -25.25
CA PRO A 239 -2.61 24.61 -24.99
C PRO A 239 -2.19 24.00 -23.64
N LEU A 240 -0.98 23.43 -23.61
CA LEU A 240 -0.41 22.89 -22.37
C LEU A 240 0.09 24.04 -21.46
N PRO A 241 -0.21 24.01 -20.16
CA PRO A 241 0.41 24.85 -19.16
C PRO A 241 1.94 24.78 -19.17
N LYS A 242 2.62 25.90 -18.95
CA LYS A 242 4.09 25.95 -18.83
C LYS A 242 4.62 25.25 -17.56
N ARG A 243 3.77 25.05 -16.56
CA ARG A 243 4.09 24.38 -15.30
C ARG A 243 2.98 23.38 -14.98
N PRO A 244 3.30 22.26 -14.30
CA PRO A 244 2.29 21.30 -13.87
C PRO A 244 1.20 22.01 -13.04
N PRO A 245 -0.06 22.02 -13.49
CA PRO A 245 -1.15 22.60 -12.71
C PRO A 245 -1.48 21.72 -11.49
N SER A 246 -2.01 22.30 -10.43
CA SER A 246 -2.47 21.53 -9.25
C SER A 246 -3.54 20.47 -9.59
N ASN A 247 -4.30 20.70 -10.66
CA ASN A 247 -5.34 19.80 -11.15
C ASN A 247 -5.03 19.30 -12.57
N THR A 248 -3.95 18.52 -12.73
CA THR A 248 -3.53 17.94 -14.01
C THR A 248 -4.64 17.18 -14.72
N TYR A 249 -5.51 16.48 -13.99
CA TYR A 249 -6.64 15.73 -14.56
C TYR A 249 -7.59 16.59 -15.41
N ARG A 250 -7.69 17.91 -15.17
CA ARG A 250 -8.53 18.81 -15.98
C ARG A 250 -8.03 19.00 -17.41
N TYR A 251 -6.74 18.73 -17.63
CA TYR A 251 -6.11 18.79 -18.94
C TYR A 251 -6.10 17.42 -19.62
N ARG A 252 -6.35 16.33 -18.90
CA ARG A 252 -6.43 14.99 -19.49
C ARG A 252 -7.82 14.78 -20.08
N LEU A 253 -7.89 14.66 -21.41
CA LEU A 253 -9.13 14.39 -22.14
C LEU A 253 -9.57 12.94 -22.04
N GLY A 254 -8.61 12.01 -21.91
CA GLY A 254 -8.92 10.60 -21.85
C GLY A 254 -7.69 9.72 -21.72
N TYR A 255 -7.97 8.43 -21.62
CA TYR A 255 -6.98 7.36 -21.58
C TYR A 255 -7.54 6.15 -22.30
N PHE A 256 -6.72 5.48 -23.10
CA PHE A 256 -7.09 4.24 -23.77
C PHE A 256 -5.87 3.34 -23.98
N TYR A 257 -6.08 2.15 -24.50
CA TYR A 257 -4.99 1.22 -24.83
C TYR A 257 -5.25 0.49 -26.15
N LEU A 258 -4.18 -0.01 -26.75
CA LEU A 258 -4.21 -0.98 -27.84
C LEU A 258 -3.49 -2.24 -27.39
N LEU A 259 -4.11 -3.41 -27.63
CA LEU A 259 -3.48 -4.68 -27.32
C LEU A 259 -2.43 -5.06 -28.36
N ASP A 260 -1.34 -5.68 -27.92
CA ASP A 260 -0.25 -6.10 -28.79
C ASP A 260 -0.72 -7.14 -29.81
N ASN A 261 -1.61 -8.03 -29.38
CA ASN A 261 -2.17 -9.11 -30.20
C ASN A 261 -3.09 -8.62 -31.32
N TRP A 262 -3.48 -7.34 -31.35
CA TRP A 262 -4.22 -6.79 -32.48
C TRP A 262 -3.28 -6.58 -33.66
N LYS A 263 -3.63 -7.15 -34.82
CA LYS A 263 -2.83 -7.06 -36.05
C LYS A 263 -3.52 -6.23 -37.16
N ASN A 264 -4.85 -6.24 -37.20
CA ASN A 264 -5.63 -5.62 -38.27
C ASN A 264 -6.23 -4.28 -37.85
N ASN A 265 -6.31 -3.34 -38.80
CA ASN A 265 -6.95 -2.03 -38.68
C ASN A 265 -6.46 -1.20 -37.48
N LEU A 266 -5.17 -1.30 -37.16
CA LEU A 266 -4.59 -0.64 -35.99
C LEU A 266 -4.73 0.87 -36.02
N LYS A 267 -4.45 1.48 -37.17
CA LYS A 267 -4.60 2.93 -37.37
C LYS A 267 -6.04 3.39 -37.15
N SER A 268 -7.01 2.72 -37.77
CA SER A 268 -8.43 3.05 -37.55
C SER A 268 -8.87 2.86 -36.10
N LYS A 269 -8.38 1.82 -35.41
CA LYS A 269 -8.64 1.60 -33.98
C LYS A 269 -8.03 2.69 -33.09
N TYR A 270 -6.86 3.19 -33.45
CA TYR A 270 -6.22 4.30 -32.76
C TYR A 270 -7.03 5.58 -32.97
N GLU A 271 -7.31 5.94 -34.23
CA GLU A 271 -8.03 7.15 -34.61
C GLU A 271 -9.45 7.20 -34.02
N SER A 272 -10.17 6.07 -33.99
CA SER A 272 -11.53 6.01 -33.43
C SER A 272 -11.60 6.22 -31.91
N ARG A 273 -10.46 6.25 -31.21
CA ARG A 273 -10.37 6.47 -29.76
C ARG A 273 -9.89 7.88 -29.42
N LEU A 274 -9.46 8.63 -30.42
CA LEU A 274 -9.09 10.03 -30.23
C LEU A 274 -10.35 10.89 -30.07
N PRO A 275 -10.27 12.02 -29.35
CA PRO A 275 -11.36 12.99 -29.32
C PRO A 275 -11.73 13.42 -30.74
N ASN A 276 -13.03 13.53 -31.02
CA ASN A 276 -13.50 14.13 -32.27
C ASN A 276 -12.92 15.54 -32.36
N THR A 277 -12.25 15.83 -33.48
CA THR A 277 -11.76 17.18 -33.83
C THR A 277 -12.91 18.03 -34.32
#